data_AF-A0A7V6BFT8-F1
#
_entry.id   AF-A0A7V6BFT8-F1
#
_cell.length_a   1.000
_cell.length_b   1.000
_cell.length_c   1.000
_cell.angle_alpha   90.00
_cell.angle_beta   90.00
_cell.angle_gamma   90.00
#
_symmetry.space_group_name_H-M   'P 1'
#
loop_
_entity.id
_entity.type
_entity.pdbx_description
1 polymer ?
#
loop_
_entity_poly.entity_id
_entity_poly.type
_entity_poly.pdbx_seq_one_letter_code
_entity_poly.pdbx_strand_id
1 'polypeptide(L)'
;MNTINYIEIEQPNLWHKKVLNIAKLFIAVISSLALLLGSTTILKSISSCVSKLPDSANIENGVLCWNASTPTNLCQNSFLSANVDINEELSIDQSSDFYISLTKNYLLISVTATSFKIYYPKNLSVPFNRLKLEPIWKAWLPIALVIL
;
A
#
# COMPACT_ATOMS: atom_id res chain seq x y z
N MET A 1 -25.96 -9.78 -2.34
CA MET A 1 -24.94 -9.83 -1.28
C MET A 1 -23.74 -10.60 -1.81
N ASN A 2 -22.71 -9.90 -2.29
CA ASN A 2 -21.47 -10.53 -2.75
C ASN A 2 -20.57 -10.74 -1.53
N THR A 3 -20.42 -11.99 -1.11
CA THR A 3 -19.44 -12.42 -0.10
C THR A 3 -18.06 -12.38 -0.75
N ILE A 4 -17.32 -11.30 -0.53
CA ILE A 4 -15.91 -11.22 -0.92
C ILE A 4 -15.15 -12.15 0.03
N ASN A 5 -14.57 -13.23 -0.51
CA ASN A 5 -13.76 -14.17 0.27
C ASN A 5 -12.44 -13.49 0.66
N TYR A 6 -12.26 -13.22 1.95
CA TYR A 6 -11.01 -12.68 2.48
C TYR A 6 -10.09 -13.86 2.86
N ILE A 7 -8.86 -13.85 2.34
CA ILE A 7 -7.83 -14.78 2.80
C ILE A 7 -7.08 -14.08 3.94
N GLU A 8 -7.31 -14.52 5.18
CA GLU A 8 -6.64 -14.02 6.37
C GLU A 8 -5.27 -14.69 6.50
N ILE A 9 -4.20 -13.91 6.32
CA ILE A 9 -2.84 -14.43 6.46
C ILE A 9 -2.38 -14.16 7.90
N GLU A 10 -2.61 -15.13 8.78
CA GLU A 10 -2.07 -15.10 10.15
C GLU A 10 -0.56 -15.37 10.12
N GLN A 11 0.23 -14.47 10.69
CA GLN A 11 1.67 -14.37 10.49
C GLN A 11 2.47 -14.93 11.69
N PRO A 12 3.17 -16.09 11.57
CA PRO A 12 3.94 -16.66 12.68
C PRO A 12 5.30 -15.98 12.89
N ASN A 13 5.61 -15.80 14.17
CA ASN A 13 6.76 -15.14 14.79
C ASN A 13 8.15 -15.59 14.24
N LEU A 14 8.80 -14.83 13.33
CA LEU A 14 10.23 -14.98 12.93
C LEU A 14 10.72 -13.79 12.06
N TRP A 15 10.87 -12.58 12.65
CA TRP A 15 10.69 -11.33 11.89
C TRP A 15 11.94 -10.57 11.38
N HIS A 16 13.16 -10.74 11.89
CA HIS A 16 14.25 -9.83 11.43
C HIS A 16 14.80 -10.17 10.03
N LYS A 17 14.88 -11.45 9.64
CA LYS A 17 15.30 -11.87 8.29
C LYS A 17 14.13 -11.95 7.30
N LYS A 18 12.91 -12.20 7.78
CA LYS A 18 11.72 -12.34 6.93
C LYS A 18 11.08 -11.01 6.55
N VAL A 19 11.09 -9.98 7.41
CA VAL A 19 10.58 -8.64 7.04
C VAL A 19 11.34 -8.05 5.88
N LEU A 20 12.68 -8.15 5.90
CA LEU A 20 13.50 -7.71 4.79
C LEU A 20 13.18 -8.50 3.52
N ASN A 21 12.90 -9.80 3.63
CA ASN A 21 12.54 -10.64 2.49
C ASN A 21 11.12 -10.40 1.98
N ILE A 22 10.17 -10.03 2.85
CA ILE A 22 8.80 -9.66 2.49
C ILE A 22 8.78 -8.28 1.85
N ALA A 23 9.52 -7.30 2.40
CA ALA A 23 9.69 -5.99 1.78
C ALA A 23 10.38 -6.12 0.42
N LYS A 24 11.42 -6.98 0.30
CA LYS A 24 12.04 -7.33 -0.99
C LYS A 24 11.07 -8.00 -1.94
N LEU A 25 10.20 -8.91 -1.47
CA LEU A 25 9.15 -9.54 -2.28
C LEU A 25 8.10 -8.53 -2.72
N PHE A 26 7.70 -7.60 -1.86
CA PHE A 26 6.73 -6.56 -2.16
C PHE A 26 7.29 -5.60 -3.22
N ILE A 27 8.54 -5.17 -3.04
CA ILE A 27 9.28 -4.38 -4.03
C ILE A 27 9.48 -5.18 -5.33
N ALA A 28 9.80 -6.47 -5.26
CA ALA A 28 9.97 -7.32 -6.44
C ALA A 28 8.65 -7.56 -7.17
N VAL A 29 7.53 -7.72 -6.48
CA VAL A 29 6.20 -7.85 -7.07
C VAL A 29 5.77 -6.53 -7.69
N ILE A 30 5.97 -5.39 -7.03
CA ILE A 30 5.72 -4.06 -7.62
C ILE A 30 6.60 -3.85 -8.85
N SER A 31 7.88 -4.22 -8.79
CA SER A 31 8.82 -4.09 -9.90
C SER A 31 8.48 -5.04 -11.05
N SER A 32 8.09 -6.28 -10.75
CA SER A 32 7.71 -7.30 -11.74
C SER A 32 6.36 -7.01 -12.37
N LEU A 33 5.41 -6.43 -11.61
CA LEU A 33 4.14 -5.94 -12.11
C LEU A 33 4.32 -4.71 -13.00
N ALA A 34 5.20 -3.79 -12.60
CA ALA A 34 5.57 -2.67 -13.44
C ALA A 34 6.20 -3.16 -14.76
N LEU A 35 7.13 -4.12 -14.68
CA LEU A 35 7.79 -4.76 -15.83
C LEU A 35 6.81 -5.46 -16.78
N LEU A 36 5.85 -6.22 -16.24
CA LEU A 36 4.83 -6.93 -17.02
C LEU A 36 3.90 -5.99 -17.77
N LEU A 37 3.74 -4.75 -17.30
CA LEU A 37 2.79 -3.79 -17.84
C LEU A 37 3.44 -2.66 -18.66
N GLY A 38 4.79 -2.60 -18.71
CA GLY A 38 5.55 -1.70 -19.58
C GLY A 38 5.16 -0.23 -19.49
N SER A 39 4.57 0.22 -18.37
CA SER A 39 3.93 1.53 -18.31
C SER A 39 4.51 2.39 -17.19
N THR A 40 5.16 3.47 -17.59
CA THR A 40 5.52 4.60 -16.71
C THR A 40 4.31 5.19 -15.97
N THR A 41 3.09 4.86 -16.42
CA THR A 41 1.82 5.18 -15.78
C THR A 41 1.76 4.67 -14.34
N ILE A 42 2.29 3.48 -14.04
CA ILE A 42 2.30 2.92 -12.69
C ILE A 42 3.19 3.75 -11.76
N LEU A 43 4.38 4.13 -12.26
CA LEU A 43 5.29 4.99 -11.50
C LEU A 43 4.67 6.36 -11.23
N LYS A 44 3.94 6.93 -12.20
CA LYS A 44 3.20 8.19 -12.02
C LYS A 44 2.08 8.04 -10.99
N SER A 45 1.36 6.93 -11.00
CA SER A 45 0.32 6.62 -10.00
C SER A 45 0.89 6.57 -8.60
N ILE A 46 1.95 5.77 -8.38
CA ILE A 46 2.61 5.65 -7.07
C ILE A 46 3.15 7.00 -6.61
N SER A 47 3.81 7.75 -7.52
CA SER A 47 4.29 9.10 -7.22
C SER A 47 3.16 10.03 -6.77
N SER A 48 2.00 9.95 -7.43
CA SER A 48 0.80 10.70 -7.04
C SER A 48 0.32 10.30 -5.64
N CYS A 49 0.22 9.01 -5.35
CA CYS A 49 -0.19 8.53 -4.02
C CYS A 49 0.77 9.02 -2.92
N VAL A 50 2.08 8.89 -3.12
CA VAL A 50 3.11 9.31 -2.15
C VAL A 50 3.08 10.81 -1.91
N SER A 51 2.84 11.61 -2.96
CA SER A 51 2.78 13.08 -2.84
C SER A 51 1.59 13.59 -2.00
N LYS A 52 0.50 12.79 -1.91
CA LYS A 52 -0.70 13.10 -1.13
C LYS A 52 -0.68 12.55 0.29
N LEU A 53 0.36 11.83 0.69
CA LEU A 53 0.53 11.46 2.08
C LEU A 53 0.68 12.73 2.95
N PRO A 54 0.13 12.74 4.17
CA PRO A 54 0.33 13.82 5.11
C PRO A 54 1.76 13.77 5.66
N ASP A 55 2.20 14.89 6.22
CA ASP A 55 3.54 15.03 6.77
C ASP A 55 3.74 14.33 8.13
N SER A 56 2.65 13.93 8.79
CA SER A 56 2.66 13.44 10.18
C SER A 56 2.06 12.05 10.39
N ALA A 57 1.71 11.31 9.33
CA ALA A 57 1.26 9.92 9.48
C ALA A 57 2.37 8.98 9.95
N ASN A 58 2.00 8.02 10.80
CA ASN A 58 2.91 7.04 11.39
C ASN A 58 2.18 5.72 11.61
N ILE A 59 2.90 4.60 11.59
CA ILE A 59 2.41 3.36 12.17
C ILE A 59 3.11 3.20 13.51
N GLU A 60 2.35 3.01 14.59
CA GLU A 60 2.87 2.82 15.95
C GLU A 60 2.25 1.58 16.58
N ASN A 61 3.08 0.65 17.04
CA ASN A 61 2.64 -0.61 17.63
C ASN A 61 1.58 -1.36 16.78
N GLY A 62 1.77 -1.35 15.46
CA GLY A 62 0.85 -1.99 14.52
C GLY A 62 -0.48 -1.24 14.33
N VAL A 63 -0.54 0.04 14.68
CA VAL A 63 -1.70 0.90 14.48
C VAL A 63 -1.30 2.08 13.59
N LEU A 64 -2.02 2.28 12.49
CA LEU A 64 -1.87 3.46 11.65
C LEU A 64 -2.46 4.68 12.37
N CYS A 65 -1.58 5.57 12.80
CA CYS A 65 -1.89 6.89 13.33
C CYS A 65 -2.08 7.85 12.14
N TRP A 66 -3.34 8.12 11.83
CA TRP A 66 -3.74 9.05 10.77
C TRP A 66 -4.59 10.18 11.37
N ASN A 67 -4.33 11.41 10.94
CA ASN A 67 -4.93 12.59 11.57
C ASN A 67 -6.32 12.95 11.03
N ALA A 68 -6.74 12.36 9.91
CA ALA A 68 -8.07 12.60 9.36
C ALA A 68 -9.06 11.54 9.89
N SER A 69 -10.24 12.00 10.32
CA SER A 69 -11.33 11.12 10.75
C SER A 69 -12.17 10.58 9.59
N THR A 70 -12.01 11.13 8.38
CA THR A 70 -12.73 10.72 7.19
C THR A 70 -11.81 9.99 6.21
N PRO A 71 -12.35 9.08 5.38
CA PRO A 71 -11.57 8.43 4.35
C PRO A 71 -10.89 9.43 3.42
N THR A 72 -9.62 9.18 3.10
CA THR A 72 -8.78 10.07 2.31
C THR A 72 -8.30 9.34 1.05
N ASN A 73 -8.69 9.81 -0.13
CA ASN A 73 -8.18 9.26 -1.38
C ASN A 73 -6.76 9.79 -1.66
N LEU A 74 -5.79 8.88 -1.74
CA LEU A 74 -4.40 9.21 -2.06
C LEU A 74 -4.21 9.31 -3.57
N CYS A 75 -4.80 8.40 -4.33
CA CYS A 75 -4.73 8.39 -5.78
C CYS A 75 -5.87 7.55 -6.37
N GLN A 76 -6.28 7.91 -7.58
CA GLN A 76 -7.30 7.18 -8.33
C GLN A 76 -6.96 7.25 -9.82
N ASN A 77 -6.92 6.10 -10.47
CA ASN A 77 -7.02 5.96 -11.92
C ASN A 77 -7.47 4.53 -12.27
N SER A 78 -7.61 4.23 -13.55
CA SER A 78 -8.05 2.92 -14.04
C SER A 78 -7.12 1.77 -13.63
N PHE A 79 -5.87 2.05 -13.27
CA PHE A 79 -4.92 1.03 -12.86
C PHE A 79 -4.81 0.88 -11.35
N LEU A 80 -4.62 1.99 -10.62
CA LEU A 80 -4.41 2.00 -9.17
C LEU A 80 -5.33 3.01 -8.49
N SER A 81 -6.10 2.50 -7.53
CA SER A 81 -6.75 3.29 -6.50
C SER A 81 -6.06 3.04 -5.17
N ALA A 82 -5.75 4.11 -4.43
CA ALA A 82 -5.31 4.00 -3.04
C ALA A 82 -6.00 5.01 -2.14
N ASN A 83 -6.41 4.57 -0.96
CA ASN A 83 -6.99 5.42 0.07
C ASN A 83 -6.51 5.04 1.47
N VAL A 84 -6.79 5.94 2.41
CA VAL A 84 -6.74 5.67 3.84
C VAL A 84 -8.16 5.69 4.36
N ASP A 85 -8.55 4.63 5.02
CA ASP A 85 -9.88 4.45 5.58
C ASP A 85 -9.77 3.76 6.95
N ILE A 86 -9.58 4.58 7.97
CA ILE A 86 -9.33 4.11 9.34
C ILE A 86 -10.53 3.36 9.92
N ASN A 87 -11.73 3.72 9.49
CA ASN A 87 -12.99 3.20 10.03
C ASN A 87 -13.65 2.15 9.12
N GLU A 88 -13.04 1.82 7.98
CA GLU A 88 -13.58 0.87 7.00
C GLU A 88 -14.97 1.31 6.46
N GLU A 89 -15.13 2.60 6.22
CA GLU A 89 -16.37 3.22 5.73
C GLU A 89 -16.55 3.07 4.20
N LEU A 90 -15.45 2.90 3.46
CA LEU A 90 -15.46 2.78 2.01
C LEU A 90 -15.66 1.32 1.58
N SER A 91 -16.49 1.15 0.55
CA SER A 91 -16.52 -0.10 -0.20
C SER A 91 -15.31 -0.19 -1.14
N ILE A 92 -14.87 -1.42 -1.43
CA ILE A 92 -13.82 -1.65 -2.43
C ILE A 92 -14.27 -1.07 -3.77
N ASP A 93 -13.47 -0.17 -4.31
CA ASP A 93 -13.71 0.42 -5.62
C ASP A 93 -13.18 -0.55 -6.69
N GLN A 94 -14.08 -1.06 -7.53
CA GLN A 94 -13.77 -1.98 -8.62
C GLN A 94 -13.43 -1.26 -9.94
N SER A 95 -13.34 0.08 -9.94
CA SER A 95 -13.00 0.86 -11.14
C SER A 95 -11.50 0.85 -11.49
N SER A 96 -10.66 0.28 -10.63
CA SER A 96 -9.21 0.13 -10.83
C SER A 96 -8.78 -1.34 -10.80
N ASP A 97 -7.79 -1.70 -11.62
CA ASP A 97 -7.21 -3.05 -11.63
C ASP A 97 -6.64 -3.45 -10.26
N PHE A 98 -6.03 -2.49 -9.55
CA PHE A 98 -5.47 -2.61 -8.21
C PHE A 98 -6.11 -1.59 -7.28
N TYR A 99 -6.62 -2.06 -6.15
CA TYR A 99 -7.15 -1.22 -5.09
C TYR A 99 -6.35 -1.46 -3.80
N ILE A 100 -5.95 -0.38 -3.15
CA ILE A 100 -5.21 -0.41 -1.88
C ILE A 100 -5.97 0.44 -0.86
N SER A 101 -6.30 -0.14 0.30
CA SER A 101 -6.85 0.62 1.42
C SER A 101 -5.98 0.43 2.67
N LEU A 102 -5.53 1.55 3.23
CA LEU A 102 -4.81 1.58 4.50
C LEU A 102 -5.83 1.77 5.62
N THR A 103 -6.03 0.74 6.44
CA THR A 103 -6.92 0.81 7.59
C THR A 103 -6.11 1.02 8.86
N LYS A 104 -6.82 1.09 10.00
CA LYS A 104 -6.21 1.25 11.32
C LYS A 104 -5.17 0.16 11.64
N ASN A 105 -5.46 -1.10 11.29
CA ASN A 105 -4.67 -2.24 11.77
C ASN A 105 -4.10 -3.09 10.63
N TYR A 106 -4.47 -2.82 9.39
CA TYR A 106 -4.04 -3.63 8.26
C TYR A 106 -4.04 -2.84 6.95
N LEU A 107 -3.35 -3.40 5.97
CA LEU A 107 -3.42 -2.99 4.58
C LEU A 107 -4.33 -3.97 3.83
N LEU A 108 -5.32 -3.46 3.13
CA LEU A 108 -6.13 -4.21 2.18
C LEU A 108 -5.55 -4.01 0.78
N ILE A 109 -5.31 -5.10 0.06
CA ILE A 109 -4.95 -5.08 -1.35
C ILE A 109 -5.95 -5.92 -2.11
N SER A 110 -6.64 -5.32 -3.07
CA SER A 110 -7.62 -6.00 -3.92
C SER A 110 -7.18 -5.93 -5.38
N VAL A 111 -7.27 -7.07 -6.08
CA VAL A 111 -6.93 -7.22 -7.49
C VAL A 111 -8.02 -8.00 -8.18
N THR A 112 -8.81 -7.32 -9.01
CA THR A 112 -9.89 -7.73 -9.97
C THR A 112 -10.95 -8.78 -9.52
N ALA A 113 -10.68 -9.60 -8.51
CA ALA A 113 -11.58 -10.58 -7.87
C ALA A 113 -11.08 -11.06 -6.48
N THR A 114 -9.82 -10.82 -6.11
CA THR A 114 -9.23 -11.33 -4.85
C THR A 114 -8.83 -10.18 -3.95
N SER A 115 -9.05 -10.33 -2.64
CA SER A 115 -8.65 -9.34 -1.63
C SER A 115 -7.79 -9.98 -0.55
N PHE A 116 -6.71 -9.29 -0.19
CA PHE A 116 -5.74 -9.71 0.82
C PHE A 116 -5.70 -8.68 1.94
N LYS A 117 -5.85 -9.15 3.18
CA LYS A 117 -5.62 -8.33 4.37
C LYS A 117 -4.25 -8.67 4.95
N ILE A 118 -3.40 -7.65 5.08
CA ILE A 118 -2.06 -7.75 5.66
C ILE A 118 -2.05 -6.93 6.95
N TYR A 119 -2.15 -7.61 8.08
CA TYR A 119 -2.14 -6.96 9.40
C TYR A 119 -0.77 -6.36 9.71
N TYR A 120 -0.79 -5.15 10.25
CA TYR A 120 0.42 -4.54 10.77
C TYR A 120 0.88 -5.34 12.01
N PRO A 121 2.15 -5.70 12.10
CA PRO A 121 2.68 -6.36 13.30
C PRO A 121 2.50 -5.45 14.53
N LYS A 122 2.09 -6.04 15.67
CA LYS A 122 1.81 -5.30 16.92
C LYS A 122 3.00 -4.50 17.49
N ASN A 123 4.21 -4.76 17.00
CA ASN A 123 5.44 -4.07 17.39
C ASN A 123 6.03 -3.22 16.24
N LEU A 124 5.30 -3.07 15.12
CA LEU A 124 5.73 -2.24 14.01
C LEU A 124 5.56 -0.77 14.39
N SER A 125 6.67 -0.05 14.46
CA SER A 125 6.70 1.40 14.59
C SER A 125 7.56 1.99 13.49
N VAL A 126 6.93 2.52 12.44
CA VAL A 126 7.61 3.04 11.25
C VAL A 126 6.92 4.30 10.71
N PRO A 127 7.69 5.32 10.32
CA PRO A 127 7.12 6.52 9.74
C PRO A 127 6.39 6.21 8.43
N PHE A 128 5.13 6.63 8.36
CA PHE A 128 4.26 6.46 7.20
C PHE A 128 3.81 7.82 6.64
N ASN A 129 4.73 8.78 6.62
CA ASN A 129 4.49 10.14 6.16
C ASN A 129 5.26 10.45 4.88
N ARG A 130 4.79 11.47 4.17
CA ARG A 130 5.43 11.96 2.95
C ARG A 130 6.89 12.32 3.16
N LEU A 131 7.23 13.00 4.25
CA LEU A 131 8.61 13.46 4.54
C LEU A 131 9.61 12.30 4.59
N LYS A 132 9.18 11.09 4.93
CA LYS A 132 10.03 9.89 4.93
C LYS A 132 9.88 9.06 3.68
N LEU A 133 8.67 8.89 3.15
CA LEU A 133 8.40 8.01 2.02
C LEU A 133 8.74 8.63 0.67
N GLU A 134 8.58 9.95 0.49
CA GLU A 134 8.87 10.63 -0.77
C GLU A 134 10.36 10.61 -1.15
N PRO A 135 11.32 10.90 -0.25
CA PRO A 135 12.73 10.78 -0.58
C PRO A 135 13.15 9.36 -0.94
N ILE A 136 12.60 8.36 -0.22
CA ILE A 136 12.84 6.95 -0.51
C ILE A 136 12.31 6.64 -1.91
N TRP A 137 11.06 6.97 -2.21
CA TRP A 137 10.47 6.76 -3.53
C TRP A 137 11.28 7.41 -4.65
N LYS A 138 11.68 8.68 -4.47
CA LYS A 138 12.52 9.40 -5.45
C LYS A 138 13.89 8.76 -5.65
N ALA A 139 14.49 8.16 -4.62
CA ALA A 139 15.76 7.45 -4.76
C ALA A 139 15.62 6.15 -5.57
N TRP A 140 14.46 5.49 -5.49
CA TRP A 140 14.16 4.27 -6.25
C TRP A 140 13.69 4.53 -7.68
N LEU A 141 13.07 5.68 -7.94
CA LEU A 141 12.46 6.02 -9.23
C LEU A 141 13.42 5.86 -10.44
N PRO A 142 14.69 6.32 -10.40
CA PRO A 142 15.63 6.13 -11.52
C PRO A 142 15.89 4.65 -11.83
N ILE A 143 16.02 3.81 -10.79
CA ILE A 143 16.24 2.37 -10.95
C ILE A 143 15.01 1.73 -11.59
N ALA A 144 13.81 2.11 -11.14
CA ALA A 144 12.56 1.62 -11.71
C ALA A 144 12.42 2.03 -13.18
N LEU A 145 12.79 3.27 -13.55
CA LEU A 145 12.72 3.75 -14.93
C LEU A 145 13.72 3.09 -15.88
N VAL A 146 14.87 2.60 -15.39
CA VAL A 146 15.84 1.87 -16.22
C VAL A 146 15.37 0.44 -16.49
N ILE A 147 14.58 -0.11 -15.57
CA ILE A 147 14.09 -1.48 -15.65
C ILE A 147 12.85 -1.58 -16.57
N LEU A 148 12.04 -0.51 -16.66
CA LEU A 148 10.78 -0.43 -17.43
C LEU A 148 10.97 0.12 -18.85
#